data_AF-A0A2N2PTD5-F1
#
_entry.id   AF-A0A2N2PTD5-F1
#
_cell.length_a   1.000
_cell.length_b   1.000
_cell.length_c   1.000
_cell.angle_alpha   90.00
_cell.angle_beta   90.00
_cell.angle_gamma   90.00
#
_symmetry.space_group_name_H-M   'P 1'
#
loop_
_entity.id
_entity.type
_entity.pdbx_description
1 polymer ?
#
loop_
_entity_poly.entity_id
_entity_poly.type
_entity_poly.pdbx_seq_one_letter_code
_entity_poly.pdbx_strand_id
1 'polypeptide(L)'
;MDASVGESVPSLPIYQSTNLPIYQSTNLPIYQSTNSPIPKLLFLASPNNPDGGLLDPVDLRRLLRLPLLVVVDEAYVEFAGLENSVAHWVLKHDNLIVLRTFSKWAGIAGLRLGYGIFPDWLMPALWRARQPYNVNVAATVAGLASLAHRAEIQPAVDALVRERERLYRELAHVPHLQPYPSRANFVLCRVDGRDAAALQAALAERGILVRHYAKPGLENCIRVSAGRPEDTDALLMGLVVC
;
A
#
# COMPACT_ATOMS: atom_id res chain seq x y z
N MET A 1 26.29 18.89 42.96
CA MET A 1 25.11 19.78 42.90
C MET A 1 25.35 20.63 41.67
N ASP A 2 24.76 20.41 40.50
CA ASP A 2 23.53 19.71 40.10
C ASP A 2 23.75 19.08 38.72
N ALA A 3 23.44 17.80 38.53
CA ALA A 3 22.17 17.24 38.06
C ALA A 3 21.96 17.41 36.54
N SER A 4 22.24 16.30 35.86
CA SER A 4 21.93 15.90 34.50
C SER A 4 20.43 16.01 34.15
N VAL A 5 20.13 16.41 32.91
CA VAL A 5 19.16 15.70 32.06
C VAL A 5 19.67 15.73 30.63
N GLY A 6 20.11 14.59 30.13
CA GLY A 6 20.27 14.32 28.71
C GLY A 6 18.97 13.74 28.17
N GLU A 7 18.48 14.30 27.07
CA GLU A 7 17.48 13.64 26.23
C GLU A 7 18.12 13.37 24.87
N SER A 8 18.53 12.12 24.68
CA SER A 8 18.90 11.56 23.39
C SER A 8 17.62 11.32 22.59
N VAL A 9 17.38 12.14 21.56
CA VAL A 9 16.41 11.79 20.51
C VAL A 9 17.04 10.69 19.66
N PRO A 10 16.46 9.48 19.57
CA PRO A 10 16.98 8.47 18.66
C PRO A 10 16.74 8.94 17.22
N SER A 11 17.84 9.24 16.53
CA SER A 11 17.83 9.45 15.09
C SER A 11 17.41 8.14 14.41
N LEU A 12 16.19 8.12 13.87
CA LEU A 12 15.77 7.04 12.96
C LEU A 12 16.72 7.03 11.75
N PRO A 13 17.25 5.86 11.34
CA PRO A 13 18.18 5.80 10.23
C PRO A 13 17.44 6.19 8.94
N ILE A 14 17.87 7.30 8.35
CA ILE A 14 17.54 7.65 6.96
C ILE A 14 18.18 6.56 6.10
N TYR A 15 17.35 5.66 5.56
CA TYR A 15 17.80 4.60 4.68
C TYR A 15 18.31 5.21 3.37
N GLN A 16 19.63 5.29 3.20
CA GLN A 16 20.24 5.50 1.89
C GLN A 16 19.96 4.25 1.04
N SER A 17 18.98 4.36 0.14
CA SER A 17 18.73 3.34 -0.88
C SER A 17 19.88 3.33 -1.90
N THR A 18 20.97 2.64 -1.57
CA THR A 18 21.93 2.17 -2.57
C THR A 18 21.37 0.92 -3.24
N ASN A 19 21.25 0.99 -4.57
CA ASN A 19 20.85 -0.05 -5.53
C ASN A 19 19.36 -0.11 -5.88
N LEU A 20 18.98 0.78 -6.80
CA LEU A 20 17.78 0.66 -7.64
C LEU A 20 17.93 -0.56 -8.58
N PRO A 21 17.00 -1.53 -8.59
CA PRO A 21 16.83 -2.38 -9.76
C PRO A 21 16.07 -1.56 -10.82
N ILE A 22 16.81 -1.10 -11.82
CA ILE A 22 16.30 -0.52 -13.06
C ILE A 22 15.51 -1.63 -13.80
N TYR A 23 14.20 -1.44 -14.00
CA TYR A 23 13.47 -2.21 -15.00
C TYR A 23 13.93 -1.73 -16.39
N GLN A 24 14.72 -2.55 -17.08
CA GLN A 24 15.11 -2.30 -18.46
C GLN A 24 13.89 -2.42 -19.38
N SER A 25 13.47 -1.29 -19.94
CA SER A 25 12.78 -1.26 -21.23
C SER A 25 13.74 -0.59 -22.22
N THR A 26 14.43 -1.44 -22.98
CA THR A 26 15.03 -1.24 -24.31
C THR A 26 15.80 0.07 -24.61
N ASN A 27 17.13 -0.07 -24.68
CA ASN A 27 18.08 0.66 -25.54
C ASN A 27 17.96 2.19 -25.67
N LEU A 28 18.29 2.94 -24.61
CA LEU A 28 18.78 4.32 -24.74
C LEU A 28 20.15 4.43 -24.04
N PRO A 29 21.12 5.18 -24.60
CA PRO A 29 22.47 5.27 -24.05
C PRO A 29 22.45 5.88 -22.65
N ILE A 30 23.06 5.18 -21.70
CA ILE A 30 23.23 5.63 -20.32
C ILE A 30 24.33 6.69 -20.30
N TYR A 31 23.95 7.97 -20.18
CA TYR A 31 24.87 9.02 -19.77
C TYR A 31 25.12 8.88 -18.26
N GLN A 32 26.34 8.51 -17.88
CA GLN A 32 26.80 8.63 -16.49
C GLN A 32 27.01 10.12 -16.18
N SER A 33 25.96 10.76 -15.67
CA SER A 33 26.03 12.09 -15.07
C SER A 33 26.44 11.94 -13.60
N THR A 34 27.54 12.58 -13.21
CA THR A 34 28.04 12.70 -11.83
C THR A 34 27.19 13.63 -10.94
N ASN A 35 26.07 14.15 -11.44
CA ASN A 35 25.04 14.84 -10.66
C ASN A 35 23.84 13.91 -10.48
N SER A 36 23.56 13.47 -9.25
CA SER A 36 22.33 12.72 -8.98
C SER A 36 21.12 13.57 -9.41
N PRO A 37 20.24 13.06 -10.30
CA PRO A 37 19.12 13.84 -10.79
C PRO A 37 18.20 14.22 -9.62
N ILE A 38 17.86 15.51 -9.50
CA ILE A 38 16.88 15.97 -8.53
C ILE A 38 15.54 15.29 -8.87
N PRO A 39 14.97 14.46 -7.97
CA PRO A 39 13.74 13.74 -8.25
C PRO A 39 12.61 14.75 -8.55
N LYS A 40 11.85 14.50 -9.62
CA LYS A 40 10.71 15.34 -10.02
C LYS A 40 9.40 14.86 -9.42
N LEU A 41 9.28 13.57 -9.16
CA LEU A 41 8.11 12.90 -8.59
C LEU A 41 8.52 12.01 -7.42
N LEU A 42 7.70 11.98 -6.37
CA LEU A 42 7.80 11.10 -5.22
C LEU A 42 6.49 10.33 -5.06
N PHE A 43 6.54 9.00 -5.06
CA PHE A 43 5.38 8.14 -4.81
C PHE A 43 5.41 7.64 -3.38
N LEU A 44 4.30 7.81 -2.67
CA LEU A 44 4.06 7.35 -1.31
C LEU A 44 2.76 6.56 -1.31
N ALA A 45 2.68 5.45 -0.59
CA ALA A 45 1.44 4.71 -0.44
C ALA A 45 0.93 4.88 1.01
N SER A 46 -0.36 5.15 1.16
CA SER A 46 -1.00 5.29 2.47
C SER A 46 -2.47 4.87 2.40
N PRO A 47 -2.86 3.71 2.96
CA PRO A 47 -2.00 2.69 3.58
C PRO A 47 -0.93 2.12 2.65
N ASN A 48 0.26 1.86 3.19
CA ASN A 48 1.39 1.33 2.44
C ASN A 48 1.20 -0.15 2.09
N ASN A 49 1.75 -0.55 0.95
CA ASN A 49 1.85 -1.94 0.53
C ASN A 49 3.33 -2.33 0.46
N PRO A 50 3.82 -3.24 1.33
CA PRO A 50 3.04 -4.33 1.89
C PRO A 50 2.74 -4.31 3.40
N ASP A 51 3.24 -3.36 4.18
CA ASP A 51 3.11 -3.39 5.65
C ASP A 51 1.73 -2.96 6.18
N GLY A 52 0.95 -2.21 5.40
CA GLY A 52 -0.36 -1.70 5.79
C GLY A 52 -0.33 -0.44 6.67
N GLY A 53 0.84 0.16 6.89
CA GLY A 53 1.01 1.35 7.71
C GLY A 53 0.43 2.62 7.06
N LEU A 54 0.00 3.58 7.87
CA LEU A 54 -0.39 4.92 7.38
C LEU A 54 0.82 5.85 7.35
N LEU A 55 0.84 6.74 6.36
CA LEU A 55 1.80 7.84 6.32
C LEU A 55 1.45 8.88 7.38
N ASP A 56 2.44 9.33 8.15
CA ASP A 56 2.24 10.41 9.13
C ASP A 56 1.93 11.74 8.41
N PRO A 57 0.79 12.40 8.71
CA PRO A 57 0.46 13.72 8.19
C PRO A 57 1.56 14.79 8.38
N VAL A 58 2.35 14.71 9.46
CA VAL A 58 3.47 15.62 9.72
C VAL A 58 4.59 15.41 8.70
N ASP A 59 4.94 14.15 8.40
CA ASP A 59 5.98 13.84 7.43
C ASP A 59 5.52 14.15 6.01
N LEU A 60 4.26 13.88 5.67
CA LEU A 60 3.71 14.30 4.38
C LEU A 60 3.81 15.82 4.20
N ARG A 61 3.48 16.61 5.24
CA ARG A 61 3.63 18.08 5.20
C ARG A 61 5.09 18.52 5.00
N ARG A 62 6.06 17.78 5.54
CA ARG A 62 7.49 18.06 5.31
C ARG A 62 7.87 17.77 3.86
N LEU A 63 7.42 16.64 3.31
CA LEU A 63 7.68 16.25 1.92
C LEU A 63 7.04 17.21 0.91
N LEU A 64 5.84 17.72 1.21
CA LEU A 64 5.15 18.70 0.37
C LEU A 64 5.86 20.06 0.26
N ARG A 65 6.85 20.35 1.13
CA ARG A 65 7.69 21.56 1.00
C ARG A 65 8.81 21.40 -0.02
N LEU A 66 9.06 20.19 -0.51
CA LEU A 66 10.09 19.94 -1.51
C LEU A 66 9.62 20.39 -2.90
N PRO A 67 10.53 20.84 -3.78
CA PRO A 67 10.19 21.29 -5.14
C PRO A 67 9.99 20.10 -6.10
N LEU A 68 9.12 19.17 -5.74
CA LEU A 68 8.76 17.97 -6.49
C LEU A 68 7.26 17.70 -6.37
N LEU A 69 6.71 16.92 -7.31
CA LEU A 69 5.34 16.41 -7.23
C LEU A 69 5.30 15.22 -6.25
N VAL A 70 4.42 15.29 -5.27
CA VAL A 70 4.13 14.20 -4.33
C VAL A 70 2.87 13.48 -4.78
N VAL A 71 2.96 12.18 -5.02
CA VAL A 71 1.84 11.31 -5.37
C VAL A 71 1.56 10.40 -4.19
N VAL A 72 0.37 10.50 -3.61
CA VAL A 72 -0.10 9.59 -2.55
C VAL A 72 -1.05 8.58 -3.16
N ASP A 73 -0.64 7.31 -3.17
CA ASP A 73 -1.47 6.18 -3.54
C ASP A 73 -2.34 5.74 -2.35
N GLU A 74 -3.63 6.03 -2.46
CA GLU A 74 -4.66 5.70 -1.48
C GLU A 74 -5.48 4.47 -1.91
N ALA A 75 -4.87 3.50 -2.61
CA ALA A 75 -5.56 2.29 -3.07
C ALA A 75 -6.28 1.46 -2.00
N TYR A 76 -5.92 1.66 -0.72
CA TYR A 76 -6.46 0.93 0.43
C TYR A 76 -7.15 1.83 1.47
N VAL A 77 -7.33 3.13 1.20
CA VAL A 77 -7.81 4.09 2.22
C VAL A 77 -9.23 3.80 2.69
N GLU A 78 -10.06 3.15 1.87
CA GLU A 78 -11.41 2.75 2.27
C GLU A 78 -11.41 1.75 3.45
N PHE A 79 -10.33 0.97 3.65
CA PHE A 79 -10.17 0.07 4.81
C PHE A 79 -9.53 0.73 6.04
N ALA A 80 -9.00 1.95 5.86
CA ALA A 80 -8.36 2.74 6.89
C ALA A 80 -9.29 3.78 7.52
N GLY A 81 -10.47 3.99 6.94
CA GLY A 81 -11.34 5.13 7.27
C GLY A 81 -11.01 6.35 6.39
N LEU A 82 -12.04 6.96 5.80
CA LEU A 82 -11.87 8.09 4.88
C LEU A 82 -11.35 9.36 5.58
N GLU A 83 -11.47 9.45 6.90
CA GLU A 83 -10.87 10.50 7.71
C GLU A 83 -9.33 10.52 7.63
N ASN A 84 -8.71 9.40 7.28
CA ASN A 84 -7.27 9.30 7.06
C ASN A 84 -6.84 9.69 5.63
N SER A 85 -7.80 10.02 4.75
CA SER A 85 -7.49 10.45 3.39
C SER A 85 -7.00 11.90 3.34
N VAL A 86 -5.98 12.12 2.50
CA VAL A 86 -5.43 13.43 2.17
C VAL A 86 -5.94 13.96 0.84
N ALA A 87 -6.97 13.34 0.23
CA ALA A 87 -7.60 13.80 -1.01
C ALA A 87 -7.97 15.30 -0.99
N HIS A 88 -8.53 15.77 0.13
CA HIS A 88 -8.93 17.16 0.31
C HIS A 88 -7.74 18.14 0.41
N TRP A 89 -6.52 17.64 0.63
CA TRP A 89 -5.30 18.47 0.68
C TRP A 89 -4.88 18.95 -0.69
N VAL A 90 -5.27 18.26 -1.78
CA VAL A 90 -4.96 18.66 -3.16
C VAL A 90 -5.43 20.09 -3.44
N LEU A 91 -6.54 20.52 -2.83
CA LEU A 91 -7.07 21.89 -2.93
C LEU A 91 -6.15 22.96 -2.33
N LYS A 92 -5.17 22.57 -1.52
CA LYS A 92 -4.26 23.47 -0.77
C LYS A 92 -2.78 23.27 -1.15
N HIS A 93 -2.48 22.30 -1.99
CA HIS A 93 -1.12 21.90 -2.33
C HIS A 93 -0.98 21.66 -3.83
N ASP A 94 -0.39 22.63 -4.53
CA ASP A 94 -0.20 22.59 -5.99
C ASP A 94 0.77 21.49 -6.47
N ASN A 95 1.44 20.79 -5.54
CA ASN A 95 2.33 19.69 -5.84
C ASN A 95 1.83 18.33 -5.32
N LEU A 96 0.59 18.22 -4.84
CA LEU A 96 0.02 16.97 -4.34
C LEU A 96 -0.94 16.32 -5.35
N ILE A 97 -0.76 15.04 -5.59
CA ILE A 97 -1.67 14.18 -6.35
C ILE A 97 -2.12 13.03 -5.46
N VAL A 98 -3.40 12.67 -5.50
CA VAL A 98 -3.92 11.49 -4.78
C VAL A 98 -4.50 10.50 -5.77
N LEU A 99 -4.11 9.22 -5.66
CA LEU A 99 -4.60 8.14 -6.51
C LEU A 99 -5.56 7.23 -5.76
N ARG A 100 -6.59 6.75 -6.45
CA ARG A 100 -7.63 5.87 -5.92
C ARG A 100 -7.97 4.76 -6.89
N THR A 101 -8.50 3.67 -6.38
CA THR A 101 -8.93 2.53 -7.20
C THR A 101 -10.26 1.96 -6.76
N PHE A 102 -11.01 1.40 -7.70
CA PHE A 102 -12.19 0.57 -7.41
C PHE A 102 -11.83 -0.91 -7.26
N SER A 103 -10.56 -1.27 -7.43
CA SER A 103 -10.13 -2.68 -7.45
C SER A 103 -10.29 -3.37 -6.10
N LYS A 104 -10.37 -2.62 -4.99
CA LYS A 104 -10.32 -3.19 -3.64
C LYS A 104 -11.67 -3.06 -2.96
N TRP A 105 -12.06 -1.85 -2.57
CA TRP A 105 -13.28 -1.61 -1.81
C TRP A 105 -14.56 -1.92 -2.59
N ALA A 106 -14.57 -1.67 -3.90
CA ALA A 106 -15.73 -1.92 -4.76
C ALA A 106 -15.74 -3.33 -5.38
N GLY A 107 -14.73 -4.17 -5.11
CA GLY A 107 -14.70 -5.56 -5.58
C GLY A 107 -14.55 -5.74 -7.11
N ILE A 108 -14.34 -4.66 -7.88
CA ILE A 108 -14.29 -4.71 -9.35
C ILE A 108 -12.86 -4.68 -9.91
N ALA A 109 -11.94 -5.43 -9.28
CA ALA A 109 -10.54 -5.53 -9.72
C ALA A 109 -10.41 -5.92 -11.20
N GLY A 110 -11.27 -6.79 -11.72
CA GLY A 110 -11.22 -7.21 -13.12
C GLY A 110 -11.50 -6.09 -14.14
N LEU A 111 -12.20 -5.02 -13.73
CA LEU A 111 -12.63 -3.96 -14.65
C LEU A 111 -11.59 -2.86 -14.87
N ARG A 112 -10.50 -2.87 -14.10
CA ARG A 112 -9.35 -1.96 -14.22
C ARG A 112 -9.72 -0.48 -14.14
N LEU A 113 -10.56 -0.12 -13.18
CA LEU A 113 -10.98 1.26 -12.92
C LEU A 113 -10.23 1.89 -11.75
N GLY A 114 -9.75 3.11 -11.95
CA GLY A 114 -9.19 3.99 -10.93
C GLY A 114 -9.33 5.44 -11.34
N TYR A 115 -9.03 6.34 -10.41
CA TYR A 115 -9.06 7.78 -10.64
C TYR A 115 -7.96 8.46 -9.85
N GLY A 116 -7.64 9.69 -10.23
CA GLY A 116 -6.73 10.55 -9.48
C GLY A 116 -7.37 11.91 -9.23
N ILE A 117 -6.91 12.55 -8.17
CA ILE A 117 -7.28 13.90 -7.76
C ILE A 117 -6.01 14.73 -7.91
N PHE A 118 -6.08 15.76 -8.74
CA PHE A 118 -4.91 16.50 -9.22
C PHE A 118 -5.10 18.00 -9.01
N PRO A 119 -4.01 18.78 -8.93
CA PRO A 119 -4.07 20.23 -9.04
C PRO A 119 -4.56 20.65 -10.43
N ASP A 120 -5.40 21.68 -10.49
CA ASP A 120 -6.03 22.12 -11.74
C ASP A 120 -5.01 22.47 -12.83
N TRP A 121 -3.88 23.09 -12.46
CA TRP A 121 -2.84 23.49 -13.41
C TRP A 121 -2.21 22.30 -14.16
N LEU A 122 -2.24 21.10 -13.56
CA LEU A 122 -1.66 19.89 -14.15
C LEU A 122 -2.60 19.23 -15.15
N MET A 123 -3.91 19.48 -15.06
CA MET A 123 -4.91 18.80 -15.86
C MET A 123 -4.73 18.96 -17.38
N PRO A 124 -4.41 20.15 -17.94
CA PRO A 124 -4.19 20.30 -19.38
C PRO A 124 -3.02 19.45 -19.92
N ALA A 125 -1.99 19.22 -19.11
CA ALA A 125 -0.87 18.35 -19.48
C ALA A 125 -1.30 16.87 -19.45
N LEU A 126 -2.02 16.45 -18.40
CA LEU A 126 -2.51 15.07 -18.27
C LEU A 126 -3.51 14.72 -19.37
N TRP A 127 -4.44 15.62 -19.72
CA TRP A 127 -5.41 15.38 -20.78
C TRP A 127 -4.77 15.20 -22.16
N ARG A 128 -3.65 15.90 -22.43
CA ARG A 128 -2.87 15.70 -23.66
C ARG A 128 -2.09 14.39 -23.66
N ALA A 129 -1.60 13.95 -22.50
CA ALA A 129 -0.83 12.71 -22.37
C ALA A 129 -1.71 11.45 -22.29
N ARG A 130 -2.98 11.59 -21.89
CA ARG A 130 -3.90 10.46 -21.71
C ARG A 130 -4.20 9.79 -23.05
N GLN A 131 -4.19 8.46 -23.07
CA GLN A 131 -4.63 7.69 -24.23
C GLN A 131 -6.12 7.93 -24.53
N PRO A 132 -6.52 7.96 -25.82
CA PRO A 132 -7.92 7.89 -26.20
C PRO A 132 -8.57 6.62 -25.66
N TYR A 133 -9.82 6.72 -25.21
CA TYR A 133 -10.63 5.56 -24.76
C TYR A 133 -9.95 4.66 -23.71
N ASN A 134 -9.40 5.27 -22.67
CA ASN A 134 -8.65 4.56 -21.61
C ASN A 134 -9.52 3.86 -20.55
N VAL A 135 -10.85 3.93 -20.65
CA VAL A 135 -11.82 3.28 -19.75
C VAL A 135 -12.91 2.62 -20.60
N ASN A 136 -13.17 1.33 -20.34
CA ASN A 136 -14.21 0.59 -21.05
C ASN A 136 -15.61 0.87 -20.46
N VAL A 137 -16.66 0.62 -21.25
CA VAL A 137 -18.06 0.91 -20.86
C VAL A 137 -18.48 0.17 -19.59
N ALA A 138 -18.12 -1.11 -19.46
CA ALA A 138 -18.49 -1.90 -18.29
C ALA A 138 -17.86 -1.34 -17.01
N ALA A 139 -16.60 -0.91 -17.07
CA ALA A 139 -15.92 -0.23 -15.97
C ALA A 139 -16.63 1.08 -15.59
N THR A 140 -17.02 1.91 -16.56
CA THR A 140 -17.76 3.15 -16.29
C THR A 140 -19.09 2.88 -15.58
N VAL A 141 -19.89 1.93 -16.10
CA VAL A 141 -21.20 1.58 -15.50
C VAL A 141 -21.02 1.05 -14.08
N ALA A 142 -20.10 0.10 -13.88
CA ALA A 142 -19.85 -0.48 -12.56
C ALA A 142 -19.28 0.55 -11.57
N GLY A 143 -18.40 1.44 -12.03
CA GLY A 143 -17.83 2.53 -11.23
C GLY A 143 -18.90 3.51 -10.75
N LEU A 144 -19.78 3.97 -11.65
CA LEU A 144 -20.89 4.86 -11.30
C LEU A 144 -21.86 4.20 -10.32
N ALA A 145 -22.22 2.93 -10.55
CA ALA A 145 -23.05 2.16 -9.63
C ALA A 145 -22.39 2.02 -8.24
N SER A 146 -21.08 1.73 -8.20
CA SER A 146 -20.33 1.61 -6.93
C SER A 146 -20.31 2.92 -6.14
N LEU A 147 -20.25 4.07 -6.82
CA LEU A 147 -20.32 5.38 -6.17
C LEU A 147 -21.74 5.69 -5.67
N ALA A 148 -22.77 5.41 -6.48
CA ALA A 148 -24.16 5.67 -6.11
C ALA A 148 -24.64 4.80 -4.94
N HIS A 149 -24.17 3.56 -4.87
CA HIS A 149 -24.57 2.56 -3.87
C HIS A 149 -23.48 2.31 -2.82
N ARG A 150 -22.65 3.31 -2.52
CA ARG A 150 -21.53 3.16 -1.59
C ARG A 150 -21.96 2.67 -0.20
N ALA A 151 -23.13 3.10 0.28
CA ALA A 151 -23.68 2.67 1.56
C ALA A 151 -23.99 1.17 1.61
N GLU A 152 -24.33 0.55 0.47
CA GLU A 152 -24.61 -0.89 0.35
C GLU A 152 -23.31 -1.71 0.31
N ILE A 153 -22.20 -1.12 -0.17
CA ILE A 153 -20.87 -1.76 -0.21
C ILE A 153 -20.16 -1.65 1.15
N GLN A 154 -20.43 -0.60 1.92
CA GLN A 154 -19.76 -0.32 3.19
C GLN A 154 -19.78 -1.50 4.18
N PRO A 155 -20.89 -2.24 4.39
CA PRO A 155 -20.89 -3.42 5.26
C PRO A 155 -19.87 -4.50 4.88
N ALA A 156 -19.58 -4.69 3.59
CA ALA A 156 -18.57 -5.64 3.11
C ALA A 156 -17.15 -5.15 3.42
N VAL A 157 -16.89 -3.84 3.27
CA VAL A 157 -15.62 -3.22 3.69
C VAL A 157 -15.44 -3.38 5.20
N ASP A 158 -16.47 -3.12 6.00
CA ASP A 158 -16.42 -3.24 7.45
C ASP A 158 -16.20 -4.70 7.90
N ALA A 159 -16.79 -5.66 7.18
CA ALA A 159 -16.55 -7.09 7.40
C ALA A 159 -15.09 -7.46 7.14
N LEU A 160 -14.49 -6.98 6.04
CA LEU A 160 -13.08 -7.19 5.74
C LEU A 160 -12.15 -6.53 6.78
N VAL A 161 -12.53 -5.36 7.30
CA VAL A 161 -11.79 -4.70 8.39
C VAL A 161 -11.84 -5.55 9.66
N ARG A 162 -13.03 -6.04 10.06
CA ARG A 162 -13.15 -6.95 11.22
C ARG A 162 -12.36 -8.24 11.03
N GLU A 163 -12.38 -8.80 9.82
CA GLU A 163 -11.64 -10.03 9.52
C GLU A 163 -10.13 -9.79 9.51
N ARG A 164 -9.64 -8.64 9.04
CA ARG A 164 -8.23 -8.25 9.18
C ARG A 164 -7.81 -8.19 10.65
N GLU A 165 -8.62 -7.63 11.53
CA GLU A 165 -8.31 -7.56 12.97
C GLU A 165 -8.31 -8.94 13.63
N ARG A 166 -9.18 -9.84 13.17
CA ARG A 166 -9.14 -11.24 13.57
C ARG A 166 -7.86 -11.90 13.07
N LEU A 167 -7.58 -11.82 11.77
CA LEU A 167 -6.38 -12.39 11.15
C LEU A 167 -5.10 -11.90 11.84
N TYR A 168 -4.97 -10.61 12.11
CA TYR A 168 -3.83 -10.04 12.84
C TYR A 168 -3.64 -10.71 14.22
N ARG A 169 -4.73 -10.82 15.00
CA ARG A 169 -4.69 -11.45 16.33
C ARG A 169 -4.35 -12.93 16.24
N GLU A 170 -4.97 -13.67 15.34
CA GLU A 170 -4.73 -15.11 15.22
C GLU A 170 -3.29 -15.41 14.74
N LEU A 171 -2.78 -14.67 13.76
CA LEU A 171 -1.38 -14.79 13.31
C LEU A 171 -0.38 -14.50 14.43
N ALA A 172 -0.72 -13.62 15.38
CA ALA A 172 0.14 -13.32 16.53
C ALA A 172 0.23 -14.49 17.54
N HIS A 173 -0.70 -15.45 17.49
CA HIS A 173 -0.67 -16.65 18.32
C HIS A 173 0.08 -17.82 17.66
N VAL A 174 0.34 -17.73 16.36
CA VAL A 174 1.13 -18.75 15.66
C VAL A 174 2.60 -18.56 16.06
N PRO A 175 3.30 -19.62 16.53
CA PRO A 175 4.73 -19.55 16.76
C PRO A 175 5.45 -19.03 15.52
N HIS A 176 6.67 -18.50 15.62
CA HIS A 176 7.47 -18.05 14.47
C HIS A 176 6.85 -16.97 13.56
N LEU A 177 5.67 -16.43 13.85
CA LEU A 177 5.02 -15.37 13.08
C LEU A 177 4.96 -14.06 13.88
N GLN A 178 5.36 -12.96 13.25
CA GLN A 178 5.27 -11.61 13.80
C GLN A 178 4.45 -10.72 12.86
N PRO A 179 3.14 -10.60 13.07
CA PRO A 179 2.29 -9.75 12.24
C PRO A 179 2.51 -8.26 12.53
N TYR A 180 2.46 -7.44 11.48
CA TYR A 180 2.50 -5.97 11.58
C TYR A 180 1.06 -5.41 11.61
N PRO A 181 0.78 -4.39 12.44
CA PRO A 181 -0.50 -3.69 12.41
C PRO A 181 -0.79 -3.12 11.02
N SER A 182 -2.03 -3.28 10.56
CA SER A 182 -2.41 -2.89 9.19
C SER A 182 -3.69 -2.07 9.17
N ARG A 183 -3.73 -1.10 8.26
CA ARG A 183 -4.90 -0.30 7.89
C ARG A 183 -5.39 -0.62 6.47
N ALA A 184 -4.82 -1.62 5.81
CA ALA A 184 -5.23 -2.09 4.48
C ALA A 184 -6.23 -3.26 4.58
N ASN A 185 -6.35 -4.09 3.55
CA ASN A 185 -7.14 -5.34 3.56
C ASN A 185 -6.26 -6.61 3.67
N PHE A 186 -5.08 -6.49 4.26
CA PHE A 186 -4.10 -7.56 4.41
C PHE A 186 -3.29 -7.37 5.68
N VAL A 187 -2.55 -8.39 6.09
CA VAL A 187 -1.58 -8.35 7.19
C VAL A 187 -0.24 -8.84 6.65
N LEU A 188 0.82 -8.04 6.84
CA LEU A 188 2.20 -8.48 6.64
C LEU A 188 2.65 -9.21 7.90
N CYS A 189 3.41 -10.27 7.73
CA CYS A 189 3.93 -11.06 8.82
C CYS A 189 5.38 -11.44 8.55
N ARG A 190 6.29 -11.09 9.47
CA ARG A 190 7.65 -11.61 9.44
C ARG A 190 7.65 -13.03 9.97
N VAL A 191 8.38 -13.90 9.30
CA VAL A 191 8.61 -15.28 9.72
C VAL A 191 9.97 -15.32 10.43
N ASP A 192 10.02 -15.84 11.66
CA ASP A 192 11.24 -15.88 12.47
C ASP A 192 11.62 -17.33 12.77
N GLY A 193 12.88 -17.70 12.53
CA GLY A 193 13.36 -19.07 12.79
C GLY A 193 12.84 -20.14 11.81
N ARG A 194 12.16 -19.73 10.73
CA ARG A 194 11.75 -20.57 9.60
C ARG A 194 11.93 -19.83 8.28
N ASP A 195 12.03 -20.57 7.18
CA ASP A 195 12.05 -19.98 5.83
C ASP A 195 10.62 -19.67 5.34
N ALA A 196 10.34 -18.39 5.09
CA ALA A 196 9.07 -17.91 4.59
C ALA A 196 8.75 -18.43 3.18
N ALA A 197 9.76 -18.72 2.36
CA ALA A 197 9.55 -19.31 1.03
C ALA A 197 9.05 -20.76 1.15
N ALA A 198 9.70 -21.57 1.99
CA ALA A 198 9.25 -22.93 2.30
C ALA A 198 7.84 -22.94 2.91
N LEU A 199 7.54 -22.03 3.84
CA LEU A 199 6.21 -21.89 4.42
C LEU A 199 5.15 -21.55 3.35
N GLN A 200 5.46 -20.59 2.47
CA GLN A 200 4.57 -20.22 1.36
C GLN A 200 4.32 -21.39 0.40
N ALA A 201 5.35 -22.18 0.09
CA ALA A 201 5.22 -23.37 -0.74
C ALA A 201 4.34 -24.45 -0.08
N ALA A 202 4.55 -24.73 1.22
CA ALA A 202 3.76 -25.71 1.96
C ALA A 202 2.28 -25.31 2.09
N LEU A 203 1.99 -24.02 2.24
CA LEU A 203 0.62 -23.49 2.19
C LEU A 203 0.02 -23.63 0.78
N ALA A 204 0.80 -23.37 -0.27
CA ALA A 204 0.34 -23.46 -1.66
C ALA A 204 -0.04 -24.90 -2.05
N GLU A 205 0.68 -25.91 -1.57
CA GLU A 205 0.34 -27.34 -1.74
C GLU A 205 -1.05 -27.70 -1.16
N ARG A 206 -1.53 -26.91 -0.19
CA ARG A 206 -2.85 -27.04 0.44
C ARG A 206 -3.89 -26.10 -0.18
N GLY A 207 -3.56 -25.44 -1.29
CA GLY A 207 -4.44 -24.49 -1.97
C GLY A 207 -4.50 -23.09 -1.32
N ILE A 208 -3.62 -22.79 -0.38
CA ILE A 208 -3.59 -21.50 0.34
C ILE A 208 -2.48 -20.62 -0.25
N LEU A 209 -2.88 -19.60 -1.01
CA LEU A 209 -1.93 -18.72 -1.69
C LEU A 209 -1.68 -17.44 -0.88
N VAL A 210 -0.48 -17.33 -0.31
CA VAL A 210 0.04 -16.11 0.34
C VAL A 210 1.14 -15.46 -0.48
N ARG A 211 1.40 -14.18 -0.26
CA ARG A 211 2.47 -13.46 -0.98
C ARG A 211 3.76 -13.48 -0.17
N HIS A 212 4.81 -14.08 -0.70
CA HIS A 212 6.16 -14.04 -0.11
C HIS A 212 6.96 -12.80 -0.57
N TYR A 213 7.79 -12.25 0.32
CA TYR A 213 8.74 -11.17 0.08
C TYR A 213 10.15 -11.58 0.53
N ALA A 214 11.14 -11.30 -0.32
CA ALA A 214 12.56 -11.56 -0.07
C ALA A 214 13.43 -10.36 -0.50
N LYS A 215 12.91 -9.15 -0.35
CA LYS A 215 13.60 -7.90 -0.73
C LYS A 215 14.18 -7.22 0.52
N PRO A 216 15.19 -6.35 0.37
CA PRO A 216 15.73 -5.57 1.48
C PRO A 216 14.66 -4.87 2.31
N GLY A 217 14.68 -5.04 3.63
CA GLY A 217 13.70 -4.50 4.59
C GLY A 217 12.38 -5.29 4.70
N LEU A 218 12.19 -6.32 3.88
CA LEU A 218 11.03 -7.23 3.88
C LEU A 218 11.51 -8.68 3.78
N GLU A 219 12.71 -8.96 4.27
CA GLU A 219 13.27 -10.30 4.27
C GLU A 219 12.39 -11.22 5.09
N ASN A 220 12.19 -12.43 4.57
CA ASN A 220 11.50 -13.49 5.27
C ASN A 220 10.08 -13.12 5.72
N CYS A 221 9.34 -12.38 4.87
CA CYS A 221 7.98 -11.96 5.18
C CYS A 221 6.96 -12.64 4.26
N ILE A 222 5.79 -12.96 4.81
CA ILE A 222 4.58 -13.29 4.05
C ILE A 222 3.52 -12.22 4.27
N ARG A 223 2.71 -11.94 3.24
CA ARG A 223 1.55 -11.07 3.34
C ARG A 223 0.30 -11.87 3.02
N VAL A 224 -0.65 -11.81 3.93
CA VAL A 224 -1.92 -12.52 3.86
C VAL A 224 -3.03 -11.51 3.64
N SER A 225 -3.82 -11.68 2.57
CA SER A 225 -5.01 -10.85 2.34
C SER A 225 -6.14 -11.32 3.24
N ALA A 226 -6.86 -10.39 3.88
CA ALA A 226 -8.10 -10.71 4.57
C ALA A 226 -9.18 -11.04 3.53
N GLY A 227 -9.79 -12.21 3.68
CA GLY A 227 -10.85 -12.73 2.82
C GLY A 227 -12.13 -12.96 3.62
N ARG A 228 -12.75 -14.12 3.43
CA ARG A 228 -13.86 -14.57 4.26
C ARG A 228 -13.33 -15.23 5.56
N PRO A 229 -14.13 -15.32 6.62
CA PRO A 229 -13.73 -15.98 7.86
C PRO A 229 -13.21 -17.41 7.66
N GLU A 230 -13.81 -18.15 6.72
CA GLU A 230 -13.42 -19.53 6.41
C GLU A 230 -12.04 -19.61 5.73
N ASP A 231 -11.65 -18.55 5.00
CA ASP A 231 -10.32 -18.47 4.38
C ASP A 231 -9.24 -18.27 5.46
N THR A 232 -9.53 -17.50 6.52
CA THR A 232 -8.68 -17.38 7.70
C THR A 232 -8.60 -18.70 8.47
N ASP A 233 -9.72 -19.41 8.64
CA ASP A 233 -9.73 -20.73 9.30
C ASP A 233 -8.85 -21.73 8.56
N ALA A 234 -8.98 -21.79 7.23
CA ALA A 234 -8.16 -22.64 6.38
C ALA A 234 -6.67 -22.31 6.51
N LEU A 235 -6.32 -21.02 6.54
CA LEU A 235 -4.95 -20.57 6.75
C LEU A 235 -4.40 -21.04 8.11
N LEU A 236 -5.14 -20.85 9.20
CA LEU A 236 -4.69 -21.22 10.54
C LEU A 236 -4.48 -22.74 10.67
N MET A 237 -5.39 -23.53 10.11
CA MET A 237 -5.20 -24.99 10.02
C MET A 237 -3.96 -25.35 9.21
N GLY A 238 -3.72 -24.67 8.09
CA GLY A 238 -2.52 -24.85 7.26
C GLY A 238 -1.23 -24.55 8.03
N LEU A 239 -1.21 -23.48 8.83
CA LEU A 239 -0.04 -23.04 9.60
C LEU A 239 0.32 -23.98 10.76
N VAL A 240 -0.65 -24.65 11.38
CA VAL A 240 -0.38 -25.62 12.46
C VAL A 240 0.36 -26.86 11.95
N VAL A 241 0.10 -27.27 10.70
CA VAL A 241 0.65 -28.49 10.11
C VAL A 241 2.01 -28.24 9.42
N CYS A 242 2.35 -26.98 9.14
CA CYS A 242 3.58 -26.60 8.44
C CYS A 242 4.76 -26.36 9.39
#